data_AF-A0A1F5EL28-F1
#
_entry.id   AF-A0A1F5EL28-F1
#
_cell.length_a   1.000
_cell.length_b   1.000
_cell.length_c   1.000
_cell.angle_alpha   90.00
_cell.angle_beta   90.00
_cell.angle_gamma   90.00
#
_symmetry.space_group_name_H-M   'P 1'
#
loop_
_entity.id
_entity.type
_entity.pdbx_description
1 polymer ?
#
loop_
_entity_poly.entity_id
_entity_poly.type
_entity_poly.pdbx_seq_one_letter_code
_entity_poly.pdbx_strand_id
1 'polypeptide(L)'
;MQVAPIVPQRKTGEVFIKSLPFAQQRLILSQEIIPAVRGEYYSYSSIFTQEQPLYALMKCKSNKARPISAIADLGSEVNALFQFNEDGQKILSIKTADTLGLLGGVNSEIVFDDIWIAPTNLTSKQFMELWVDKKEKELVSVCRKVINAHHTLVKLHKGLVVAMMISGGKYGMFLVSKVTPSLIKIEACHILL
;
A
#
# COMPACT_ATOMS: atom_id res chain seq x y z
N MET A 1 -41.39 58.89 -12.11
CA MET A 1 -41.83 57.62 -11.50
C MET A 1 -42.31 56.69 -12.60
N GLN A 2 -41.52 55.67 -12.93
CA GLN A 2 -41.95 54.42 -13.55
C GLN A 2 -40.89 53.39 -13.14
N VAL A 3 -41.31 52.44 -12.31
CA VAL A 3 -40.47 51.41 -11.69
C VAL A 3 -40.52 50.18 -12.59
N ALA A 4 -39.38 49.75 -13.12
CA ALA A 4 -39.27 48.50 -13.86
C ALA A 4 -39.37 47.29 -12.91
N PRO A 5 -40.03 46.19 -13.30
CA PRO A 5 -40.22 45.05 -12.42
C PRO A 5 -38.96 44.17 -12.39
N ILE A 6 -38.54 43.82 -11.17
CA ILE A 6 -37.57 42.75 -10.91
C ILE A 6 -38.38 41.49 -10.60
N VAL A 7 -38.22 40.45 -11.41
CA VAL A 7 -38.59 39.07 -11.04
C VAL A 7 -37.43 38.14 -11.42
N PRO A 8 -36.98 37.26 -10.52
CA PRO A 8 -35.76 36.47 -10.68
C PRO A 8 -36.07 35.12 -11.36
N GLN A 9 -35.19 34.65 -12.25
CA GLN A 9 -35.19 33.22 -12.61
C GLN A 9 -33.76 32.66 -12.72
N ARG A 10 -33.64 31.49 -12.09
CA ARG A 10 -32.48 30.63 -11.87
C ARG A 10 -31.70 30.34 -13.15
N LYS A 11 -30.36 30.45 -13.10
CA LYS A 11 -29.47 29.69 -13.98
C LYS A 11 -28.97 28.45 -13.24
N THR A 12 -29.61 27.33 -13.53
CA THR A 12 -29.20 25.97 -13.20
C THR A 12 -28.56 25.36 -14.44
N GLY A 13 -27.40 24.71 -14.29
CA GLY A 13 -26.74 23.90 -15.32
C GLY A 13 -26.08 24.73 -16.43
N GLU A 14 -24.88 24.44 -16.92
CA GLU A 14 -24.15 23.19 -16.96
C GLU A 14 -22.66 23.54 -16.82
N VAL A 15 -21.99 23.01 -15.80
CA VAL A 15 -20.53 22.92 -15.85
C VAL A 15 -20.24 21.80 -16.84
N PHE A 16 -19.89 22.16 -18.07
CA PHE A 16 -19.27 21.26 -19.03
C PHE A 16 -17.97 20.73 -18.42
N ILE A 17 -18.06 19.64 -17.66
CA ILE A 17 -16.91 18.79 -17.38
C ILE A 17 -16.57 18.19 -18.73
N LYS A 18 -15.62 18.80 -19.45
CA LYS A 18 -14.96 18.18 -20.60
C LYS A 18 -14.52 16.80 -20.13
N SER A 19 -15.17 15.76 -20.65
CA SER A 19 -14.80 14.38 -20.39
C SER A 19 -13.36 14.21 -20.83
N LEU A 20 -12.47 14.11 -19.86
CA LEU A 20 -11.06 13.81 -20.12
C LEU A 20 -10.99 12.52 -20.94
N PRO A 21 -10.08 12.44 -21.93
CA PRO A 21 -9.85 11.21 -22.67
C PRO A 21 -9.70 10.02 -21.73
N PHE A 22 -10.28 8.87 -22.09
CA PHE A 22 -10.32 7.67 -21.26
C PHE A 22 -8.93 7.25 -20.71
N ALA A 23 -7.87 7.52 -21.47
CA ALA A 23 -6.48 7.31 -21.06
C ALA A 23 -6.03 8.24 -19.92
N GLN A 24 -6.44 9.50 -19.93
CA GLN A 24 -6.16 10.46 -18.85
C GLN A 24 -7.02 10.17 -17.61
N GLN A 25 -8.28 9.75 -17.78
CA GLN A 25 -9.08 9.26 -16.64
C GLN A 25 -8.46 8.02 -15.99
N ARG A 26 -7.93 7.06 -16.77
CA ARG A 26 -7.19 5.91 -16.22
C ARG A 26 -5.92 6.30 -15.47
N LEU A 27 -5.17 7.29 -15.97
CA LEU A 27 -3.97 7.82 -15.31
C LEU A 27 -4.31 8.53 -13.99
N ILE A 28 -5.38 9.33 -13.98
CA ILE A 28 -5.86 10.03 -12.78
C ILE A 28 -6.41 9.03 -11.74
N LEU A 29 -7.19 8.03 -12.18
CA LEU A 29 -7.69 6.94 -11.31
C LEU A 29 -6.56 6.02 -10.81
N SER A 30 -5.42 5.95 -11.50
CA SER A 30 -4.25 5.18 -11.02
C SER A 30 -3.45 5.89 -9.91
N GLN A 31 -3.65 7.21 -9.76
CA GLN A 31 -2.98 8.04 -8.77
C GLN A 31 -3.79 8.12 -7.48
N GLU A 32 -5.12 8.18 -7.58
CA GLU A 32 -6.02 8.35 -6.45
C GLU A 32 -5.83 7.26 -5.39
N ILE A 33 -5.43 7.66 -4.18
CA ILE A 33 -5.19 6.80 -3.03
C ILE A 33 -6.55 6.35 -2.49
N ILE A 34 -6.79 5.03 -2.48
CA ILE A 34 -8.02 4.45 -1.95
C ILE A 34 -7.67 3.71 -0.65
N PRO A 35 -8.03 4.26 0.53
CA PRO A 35 -7.70 3.65 1.81
C PRO A 35 -8.45 2.33 2.01
N ALA A 36 -7.92 1.51 2.92
CA ALA A 36 -8.58 0.26 3.31
C ALA A 36 -9.85 0.54 4.13
N VAL A 37 -10.88 -0.28 3.94
CA VAL A 37 -12.13 -0.20 4.70
C VAL A 37 -12.10 -1.22 5.82
N ARG A 38 -12.61 -0.82 6.99
CA ARG A 38 -12.71 -1.68 8.17
C ARG A 38 -13.61 -2.90 7.89
N GLY A 39 -13.14 -4.09 8.23
CA GLY A 39 -13.83 -5.36 8.02
C GLY A 39 -13.76 -5.90 6.60
N GLU A 40 -13.16 -5.18 5.64
CA GLU A 40 -13.00 -5.69 4.27
C GLU A 40 -11.67 -6.44 4.11
N TYR A 41 -11.76 -7.67 3.60
CA TYR A 41 -10.60 -8.44 3.17
C TYR A 41 -10.23 -8.14 1.72
N TYR A 42 -8.95 -7.83 1.50
CA TYR A 42 -8.41 -7.56 0.17
C TYR A 42 -7.33 -8.56 -0.18
N SER A 43 -7.33 -9.00 -1.45
CA SER A 43 -6.29 -9.84 -2.03
C SER A 43 -5.86 -9.30 -3.40
N TYR A 44 -4.55 -9.27 -3.63
CA TYR A 44 -3.98 -8.67 -4.84
C TYR A 44 -2.57 -9.20 -5.15
N SER A 45 -2.12 -8.91 -6.37
CA SER A 45 -0.73 -9.08 -6.78
C SER A 45 -0.14 -7.69 -7.00
N SER A 46 1.16 -7.53 -6.73
CA SER A 46 1.86 -6.28 -7.03
C SER A 46 3.30 -6.55 -7.42
N ILE A 47 3.88 -5.62 -8.17
CA ILE A 47 5.26 -5.64 -8.64
C ILE A 47 5.91 -4.37 -8.14
N PHE A 48 7.05 -4.52 -7.47
CA PHE A 48 7.89 -3.45 -6.99
C PHE A 48 9.19 -3.45 -7.77
N THR A 49 9.68 -2.26 -8.07
CA THR A 49 10.94 -2.02 -8.77
C THR A 49 11.71 -0.91 -8.05
N GLN A 50 12.92 -0.61 -8.51
CA GLN A 50 13.71 0.51 -7.97
C GLN A 50 13.00 1.86 -8.11
N GLU A 51 12.22 2.03 -9.19
CA GLU A 51 11.45 3.26 -9.46
C GLU A 51 10.17 3.34 -8.62
N GLN A 52 9.62 2.21 -8.19
CA GLN A 52 8.41 2.13 -7.38
C GLN A 52 8.59 1.21 -6.15
N PRO A 53 9.49 1.58 -5.22
CA PRO A 53 9.89 0.69 -4.13
C PRO A 53 8.98 0.78 -2.90
N LEU A 54 8.16 1.82 -2.78
CA LEU A 54 7.31 2.01 -1.61
C LEU A 54 6.13 1.06 -1.63
N TYR A 55 5.82 0.54 -0.45
CA TYR A 55 4.68 -0.33 -0.22
C TYR A 55 3.68 0.28 0.76
N ALA A 56 2.44 0.44 0.29
CA ALA A 56 1.29 0.89 1.07
C ALA A 56 0.19 -0.18 1.12
N LEU A 57 -0.33 -0.49 2.30
CA LEU A 57 -1.39 -1.50 2.52
C LEU A 57 -2.79 -0.96 2.16
N MET A 58 -2.98 -0.20 1.09
CA MET A 58 -4.28 0.36 0.63
C MET A 58 -5.36 -0.62 0.11
N LYS A 59 -6.57 -0.14 -0.27
CA LYS A 59 -7.60 -0.99 -0.93
C LYS A 59 -7.29 -1.37 -2.37
N CYS A 60 -6.78 -0.43 -3.18
CA CYS A 60 -6.63 -0.61 -4.64
C CYS A 60 -5.31 -1.29 -5.05
N LYS A 61 -5.35 -2.18 -6.05
CA LYS A 61 -4.18 -2.89 -6.61
C LYS A 61 -3.17 -1.96 -7.28
N SER A 62 -3.66 -0.96 -8.01
CA SER A 62 -2.83 0.01 -8.74
C SER A 62 -2.08 0.98 -7.82
N ASN A 63 -2.41 0.96 -6.52
CA ASN A 63 -1.90 1.93 -5.56
C ASN A 63 -0.74 1.42 -4.71
N LYS A 64 -0.39 0.14 -4.84
CA LYS A 64 0.45 -0.57 -3.88
C LYS A 64 1.93 -0.27 -4.00
N ALA A 65 2.42 -0.18 -5.24
CA ALA A 65 3.78 0.18 -5.58
C ALA A 65 3.81 1.67 -5.95
N ARG A 66 4.68 2.43 -5.29
CA ARG A 66 4.76 3.89 -5.43
C ARG A 66 6.21 4.36 -5.48
N PRO A 67 6.52 5.42 -6.24
CA PRO A 67 7.83 6.05 -6.23
C PRO A 67 8.07 6.76 -4.89
N ILE A 68 9.35 6.93 -4.50
CA ILE A 68 9.74 7.67 -3.28
C ILE A 68 9.16 9.09 -3.28
N SER A 69 9.02 9.73 -4.45
CA SER A 69 8.43 11.06 -4.59
C SER A 69 6.96 11.15 -4.14
N ALA A 70 6.24 10.02 -4.05
CA ALA A 70 4.84 10.00 -3.61
C ALA A 70 4.67 9.96 -2.08
N ILE A 71 5.75 9.98 -1.29
CA ILE A 71 5.67 9.88 0.18
C ILE A 71 4.80 10.99 0.79
N ALA A 72 4.93 12.23 0.31
CA ALA A 72 4.14 13.36 0.81
C ALA A 72 2.64 13.13 0.65
N ASP A 73 2.21 12.59 -0.49
CA ASP A 73 0.81 12.32 -0.79
C ASP A 73 0.27 11.10 -0.02
N LEU A 74 1.15 10.11 0.21
CA LEU A 74 0.78 8.87 0.89
C LEU A 74 0.75 9.02 2.42
N GLY A 75 1.58 9.90 2.99
CA GLY A 75 1.65 10.14 4.43
C GLY A 75 1.81 8.85 5.24
N SER A 76 0.91 8.64 6.21
CA SER A 76 0.90 7.45 7.07
C SER A 76 0.50 6.15 6.37
N GLU A 77 -0.04 6.20 5.14
CA GLU A 77 -0.39 4.99 4.39
C GLU A 77 0.85 4.30 3.79
N VAL A 78 2.01 4.96 3.73
CA VAL A 78 3.26 4.26 3.40
C VAL A 78 3.69 3.43 4.59
N ASN A 79 3.99 2.16 4.34
CA ASN A 79 4.23 1.20 5.40
C ASN A 79 5.64 0.61 5.29
N ALA A 80 6.11 0.30 4.09
CA ALA A 80 7.42 -0.32 3.93
C ALA A 80 8.16 0.17 2.68
N LEU A 81 9.47 -0.07 2.66
CA LEU A 81 10.33 0.13 1.49
C LEU A 81 10.90 -1.23 1.06
N PHE A 82 10.71 -1.57 -0.22
CA PHE A 82 11.45 -2.64 -0.87
C PHE A 82 12.80 -2.11 -1.34
N GLN A 83 13.88 -2.74 -0.87
CA GLN A 83 15.24 -2.35 -1.20
C GLN A 83 15.87 -3.34 -2.17
N PHE A 84 16.57 -2.82 -3.17
CA PHE A 84 17.20 -3.56 -4.26
C PHE A 84 18.72 -3.36 -4.19
N ASN A 85 19.42 -4.24 -3.48
CA ASN A 85 20.87 -4.16 -3.28
C ASN A 85 21.59 -5.38 -3.88
N GLU A 86 22.91 -5.26 -4.01
CA GLU A 86 23.81 -6.36 -4.41
C GLU A 86 23.77 -7.52 -3.42
N ASP A 87 23.68 -7.24 -2.11
CA ASP A 87 23.57 -8.25 -1.03
C ASP A 87 22.18 -8.91 -0.92
N GLY A 88 21.33 -8.70 -1.92
CA GLY A 88 19.98 -9.25 -2.02
C GLY A 88 18.87 -8.26 -1.64
N GLN A 89 17.67 -8.61 -2.11
CA GLN A 89 16.46 -7.81 -1.93
C GLN A 89 15.94 -7.91 -0.50
N LYS A 90 15.45 -6.79 0.04
CA LYS A 90 14.99 -6.67 1.43
C LYS A 90 13.69 -5.88 1.48
N ILE A 91 12.94 -6.06 2.55
CA ILE A 91 11.87 -5.15 2.95
C ILE A 91 12.22 -4.56 4.31
N LEU A 92 12.04 -3.25 4.45
CA LEU A 92 12.25 -2.50 5.68
C LEU A 92 10.96 -1.78 6.08
N SER A 93 10.77 -1.58 7.38
CA SER A 93 9.76 -0.63 7.84
C SER A 93 10.04 0.77 7.26
N ILE A 94 9.00 1.55 6.98
CA ILE A 94 9.19 2.91 6.44
C ILE A 94 9.98 3.81 7.41
N LYS A 95 9.76 3.65 8.73
CA LYS A 95 10.53 4.37 9.77
C LYS A 95 12.01 4.01 9.77
N THR A 96 12.32 2.72 9.60
CA THR A 96 13.72 2.27 9.47
C THR A 96 14.33 2.83 8.20
N ALA A 97 13.60 2.84 7.08
CA ALA A 97 14.08 3.43 5.84
C ALA A 97 14.37 4.93 5.98
N ASP A 98 13.49 5.66 6.67
CA ASP A 98 13.66 7.09 6.99
C ASP A 98 14.89 7.34 7.86
N THR A 99 15.03 6.59 8.96
CA THR A 99 16.18 6.67 9.87
C THR A 99 17.52 6.42 9.16
N LEU A 100 17.52 5.56 8.14
CA LEU A 100 18.69 5.25 7.32
C LEU A 100 18.92 6.23 6.17
N GLY A 101 18.09 7.28 6.04
CA GLY A 101 18.20 8.29 4.97
C GLY A 101 17.84 7.76 3.58
N LEU A 102 17.16 6.62 3.47
CA LEU A 102 16.84 5.97 2.19
C LEU A 102 15.69 6.65 1.44
N LEU A 103 14.99 7.58 2.08
CA LEU A 103 13.84 8.28 1.51
C LEU A 103 14.22 9.63 0.87
N GLY A 104 15.51 9.97 0.83
CA GLY A 104 16.01 11.13 0.08
C GLY A 104 15.69 12.49 0.72
N GLY A 105 15.57 12.54 2.07
CA GLY A 105 15.33 13.80 2.78
C GLY A 105 13.88 14.28 2.70
N VAL A 106 12.93 13.36 2.92
CA VAL A 106 11.51 13.70 3.06
C VAL A 106 11.36 14.73 4.18
N ASN A 107 10.52 15.76 3.95
CA ASN A 107 10.22 16.79 4.94
C ASN A 107 9.93 16.19 6.32
N SER A 108 10.55 16.75 7.36
CA SER A 108 10.49 16.31 8.76
C SER A 108 9.10 16.33 9.42
N GLU A 109 8.05 16.65 8.66
CA GLU A 109 6.67 16.80 9.14
C GLU A 109 5.82 15.53 8.95
N ILE A 110 6.29 14.54 8.17
CA ILE A 110 5.51 13.33 7.93
C ILE A 110 5.67 12.36 9.10
N VAL A 111 4.56 12.10 9.78
CA VAL A 111 4.49 11.08 10.83
C VAL A 111 4.13 9.74 10.21
N PHE A 112 5.10 8.83 10.17
CA PHE A 112 4.86 7.46 9.75
C PHE A 112 4.25 6.62 10.89
N ASP A 113 3.36 5.68 10.53
CA ASP A 113 2.84 4.70 11.48
C ASP A 113 3.90 3.67 11.86
N ASP A 114 3.75 3.11 13.06
CA ASP A 114 4.51 1.92 13.44
C ASP A 114 4.03 0.72 12.63
N ILE A 115 5.01 0.02 12.07
CA ILE A 115 4.80 -1.20 11.35
C ILE A 115 5.79 -2.24 11.84
N TRP A 116 5.26 -3.44 11.99
CA TRP A 116 6.05 -4.60 12.31
C TRP A 116 5.96 -5.59 11.18
N ILE A 117 7.10 -6.12 10.78
CA ILE A 117 7.24 -7.10 9.70
C ILE A 117 7.95 -8.32 10.27
N ALA A 118 7.60 -9.52 9.79
CA ALA A 118 8.28 -10.74 10.21
C ALA A 118 8.07 -11.87 9.19
N PRO A 119 9.08 -12.72 8.94
CA PRO A 119 8.90 -13.93 8.14
C PRO A 119 8.02 -14.94 8.90
N THR A 120 7.14 -15.62 8.18
CA THR A 120 6.30 -16.70 8.73
C THR A 120 6.86 -18.08 8.39
N ASN A 121 6.36 -19.11 9.06
CA ASN A 121 6.62 -20.51 8.72
C ASN A 121 5.59 -21.09 7.72
N LEU A 122 4.71 -20.27 7.15
CA LEU A 122 3.74 -20.75 6.17
C LEU A 122 4.45 -21.10 4.86
N THR A 123 4.06 -22.23 4.28
CA THR A 123 4.39 -22.57 2.91
C THR A 123 3.62 -21.69 1.93
N SER A 124 4.12 -21.55 0.70
CA SER A 124 3.39 -20.87 -0.39
C SER A 124 1.98 -21.42 -0.57
N LYS A 125 1.79 -22.75 -0.42
CA LYS A 125 0.48 -23.39 -0.56
C LYS A 125 -0.50 -22.92 0.52
N GLN A 126 -0.08 -22.97 1.79
CA GLN A 126 -0.90 -22.50 2.92
C GLN A 126 -1.25 -21.02 2.78
N PHE A 127 -0.29 -20.19 2.35
CA PHE A 127 -0.58 -18.79 2.06
C PHE A 127 -1.61 -18.63 0.95
N MET A 128 -1.49 -19.37 -0.16
CA MET A 128 -2.45 -19.26 -1.26
C MET A 128 -3.86 -19.71 -0.86
N GLU A 129 -3.99 -20.69 0.04
CA GLU A 129 -5.29 -21.08 0.62
C GLU A 129 -5.90 -19.92 1.43
N LEU A 130 -5.12 -19.27 2.31
CA LEU A 130 -5.56 -18.05 3.01
C LEU A 130 -6.00 -16.96 2.04
N TRP A 131 -5.21 -16.76 0.99
CA TRP A 131 -5.39 -15.70 -0.01
C TRP A 131 -6.67 -15.90 -0.84
N VAL A 132 -6.95 -17.12 -1.30
CA VAL A 132 -8.13 -17.48 -2.10
C VAL A 132 -9.39 -17.53 -1.25
N ASP A 133 -9.34 -18.22 -0.10
CA ASP A 133 -10.51 -18.49 0.75
C ASP A 133 -10.86 -17.30 1.66
N LYS A 134 -10.06 -16.22 1.64
CA LYS A 134 -10.24 -15.01 2.46
C LYS A 134 -10.38 -15.32 3.95
N LYS A 135 -9.48 -16.15 4.50
CA LYS A 135 -9.51 -16.60 5.90
C LYS A 135 -9.02 -15.50 6.86
N GLU A 136 -9.85 -14.48 7.07
CA GLU A 136 -9.57 -13.30 7.90
C GLU A 136 -9.04 -13.63 9.31
N LYS A 137 -9.72 -14.52 10.01
CA LYS A 137 -9.34 -14.92 11.39
C LYS A 137 -7.96 -15.59 11.42
N GLU A 138 -7.66 -16.38 10.41
CA GLU A 138 -6.39 -17.08 10.32
C GLU A 138 -5.26 -16.12 9.95
N LEU A 139 -5.48 -15.19 9.01
CA LEU A 139 -4.58 -14.08 8.70
C LEU A 139 -4.20 -13.30 9.98
N VAL A 140 -5.21 -12.83 10.73
CA VAL A 140 -4.99 -12.05 11.95
C VAL A 140 -4.25 -12.87 13.02
N SER A 141 -4.61 -14.15 13.17
CA SER A 141 -3.95 -15.07 14.10
C SER A 141 -2.47 -15.26 13.77
N VAL A 142 -2.14 -15.47 12.49
CA VAL A 142 -0.74 -15.61 12.04
C VAL A 142 0.03 -14.31 12.28
N CYS A 143 -0.51 -13.16 11.85
CA CYS A 143 0.16 -11.86 12.08
C CYS A 143 0.48 -11.65 13.56
N ARG A 144 -0.49 -11.83 14.46
CA ARG A 144 -0.28 -11.65 15.91
C ARG A 144 0.77 -12.59 16.51
N LYS A 145 0.83 -13.83 16.05
CA LYS A 145 1.80 -14.81 16.56
C LYS A 145 3.24 -14.46 16.19
N VAL A 146 3.45 -14.03 14.95
CA VAL A 146 4.79 -13.89 14.37
C VAL A 146 5.40 -12.52 14.68
N ILE A 147 4.56 -11.50 14.83
CA ILE A 147 5.01 -10.10 14.94
C ILE A 147 5.59 -9.73 16.32
N ASN A 148 5.42 -10.57 17.34
CA ASN A 148 6.10 -10.41 18.63
C ASN A 148 7.64 -10.41 18.51
N ALA A 149 8.19 -10.93 17.41
CA ALA A 149 9.63 -10.92 17.15
C ALA A 149 10.18 -9.58 16.64
N HIS A 150 9.30 -8.60 16.31
CA HIS A 150 9.64 -7.23 15.90
C HIS A 150 10.86 -7.09 14.98
N HIS A 151 10.83 -7.72 13.79
CA HIS A 151 11.90 -7.49 12.81
C HIS A 151 11.71 -6.12 12.15
N THR A 152 12.81 -5.37 12.04
CA THR A 152 12.86 -4.09 11.32
C THR A 152 13.22 -4.27 9.85
N LEU A 153 13.78 -5.43 9.50
CA LEU A 153 14.24 -5.79 8.17
C LEU A 153 14.03 -7.30 7.92
N VAL A 154 13.61 -7.65 6.70
CA VAL A 154 13.51 -9.04 6.25
C VAL A 154 14.19 -9.18 4.89
N LYS A 155 15.13 -10.14 4.77
CA LYS A 155 15.71 -10.54 3.49
C LYS A 155 14.69 -11.36 2.70
N LEU A 156 14.51 -11.02 1.42
CA LEU A 156 13.48 -11.61 0.57
C LEU A 156 14.06 -12.68 -0.34
N HIS A 157 13.37 -13.80 -0.44
CA HIS A 157 13.62 -14.83 -1.44
C HIS A 157 12.28 -15.39 -1.94
N LYS A 158 12.30 -16.00 -3.12
CA LYS A 158 11.11 -16.64 -3.68
C LYS A 158 10.56 -17.68 -2.70
N GLY A 159 9.23 -17.69 -2.52
CA GLY A 159 8.54 -18.60 -1.61
C GLY A 159 8.42 -18.12 -0.18
N LEU A 160 9.10 -17.02 0.20
CA LEU A 160 8.98 -16.47 1.55
C LEU A 160 7.60 -15.83 1.75
N VAL A 161 6.97 -16.14 2.87
CA VAL A 161 5.73 -15.49 3.31
C VAL A 161 6.05 -14.56 4.48
N VAL A 162 5.72 -13.28 4.33
CA VAL A 162 5.98 -12.22 5.31
C VAL A 162 4.66 -11.74 5.88
N ALA A 163 4.57 -11.65 7.20
CA ALA A 163 3.47 -11.02 7.91
C ALA A 163 3.80 -9.57 8.27
N MET A 164 2.76 -8.75 8.32
CA MET A 164 2.82 -7.33 8.61
C MET A 164 1.66 -6.91 9.51
N MET A 165 1.91 -5.96 10.41
CA MET A 165 0.89 -5.32 11.23
C MET A 165 1.23 -3.84 11.38
N ILE A 166 0.21 -3.00 11.32
CA ILE A 166 0.31 -1.57 11.58
C ILE A 166 -0.40 -1.28 12.91
N SER A 167 0.10 -0.30 13.67
CA SER A 167 -0.48 0.15 14.95
C SER A 167 -2.00 0.40 14.88
N GLY A 168 -2.53 0.82 13.73
CA GLY A 168 -3.96 1.06 13.49
C GLY A 168 -4.84 -0.19 13.30
N GLY A 169 -4.38 -1.39 13.65
CA GLY A 169 -5.21 -2.61 13.55
C GLY A 169 -5.32 -3.18 12.13
N LYS A 170 -4.38 -2.81 11.25
CA LYS A 170 -4.27 -3.35 9.90
C LYS A 170 -3.34 -4.56 9.90
N TYR A 171 -3.82 -5.69 9.41
CA TYR A 171 -3.11 -6.96 9.36
C TYR A 171 -2.91 -7.35 7.91
N GLY A 172 -1.68 -7.61 7.49
CA GLY A 172 -1.36 -7.98 6.12
C GLY A 172 -0.36 -9.13 6.06
N MET A 173 -0.41 -9.88 4.97
CA MET A 173 0.58 -10.89 4.63
C MET A 173 0.88 -10.84 3.14
N PHE A 174 2.10 -11.20 2.76
CA PHE A 174 2.43 -11.40 1.37
C PHE A 174 3.39 -12.56 1.15
N LEU A 175 3.20 -13.26 0.03
CA LEU A 175 4.11 -14.24 -0.53
C LEU A 175 4.97 -13.59 -1.61
N VAL A 176 6.27 -13.81 -1.52
CA VAL A 176 7.22 -13.41 -2.56
C VAL A 176 7.19 -14.43 -3.71
N SER A 177 6.52 -14.08 -4.81
CA SER A 177 6.35 -14.98 -5.97
C SER A 177 7.50 -14.88 -6.98
N LYS A 178 8.19 -13.74 -7.05
CA LYS A 178 9.40 -13.54 -7.86
C LYS A 178 10.34 -12.53 -7.20
N VAL A 179 11.65 -12.78 -7.25
CA VAL A 179 12.71 -11.85 -6.85
C VAL A 179 13.80 -11.88 -7.91
N THR A 180 14.21 -10.70 -8.37
CA THR A 180 15.39 -10.47 -9.20
C THR A 180 16.12 -9.22 -8.67
N PRO A 181 17.33 -8.90 -9.18
CA PRO A 181 18.04 -7.70 -8.76
C PRO A 181 17.25 -6.39 -8.89
N SER A 182 16.31 -6.30 -9.83
CA SER A 182 15.54 -5.09 -10.15
C SER A 182 14.03 -5.21 -9.92
N LEU A 183 13.53 -6.39 -9.50
CA LEU A 183 12.09 -6.63 -9.41
C LEU A 183 11.72 -7.58 -8.27
N ILE A 184 10.67 -7.22 -7.53
CA ILE A 184 10.02 -8.09 -6.54
C ILE A 184 8.54 -8.19 -6.90
N LYS A 185 8.05 -9.40 -7.14
CA LYS A 185 6.61 -9.67 -7.30
C LYS A 185 6.08 -10.34 -6.04
N ILE A 186 4.94 -9.85 -5.56
CA ILE A 186 4.25 -10.44 -4.42
C ILE A 186 2.80 -10.79 -4.77
N GLU A 187 2.30 -11.80 -4.08
CA GLU A 187 0.86 -12.03 -3.87
C GLU A 187 0.57 -11.63 -2.42
N ALA A 188 -0.41 -10.76 -2.18
CA ALA A 188 -0.63 -10.15 -0.89
C ALA A 188 -2.11 -10.13 -0.51
N CYS A 189 -2.39 -10.20 0.79
CA CYS A 189 -3.70 -9.99 1.36
C CYS A 189 -3.63 -9.15 2.63
N HIS A 190 -4.71 -8.45 2.96
CA HIS A 190 -4.80 -7.71 4.23
C HIS A 190 -6.26 -7.46 4.63
N ILE A 191 -6.45 -7.13 5.90
CA ILE A 191 -7.70 -6.67 6.51
C ILE A 191 -7.40 -5.52 7.46
N LEU A 192 -8.31 -4.56 7.54
CA LEU A 192 -8.34 -3.53 8.58
C LEU A 192 -9.41 -3.90 9.61
N LEU A 193 -9.07 -4.01 10.89
CA LEU A 193 -10.01 -4.38 11.97
C LEU A 193 -10.41 -3.22 12.87
#